data_AF-A0A353WYS3-F1
#
_entry.id   AF-A0A353WYS3-F1
#
_cell.length_a   1.000
_cell.length_b   1.000
_cell.length_c   1.000
_cell.angle_alpha   90.00
_cell.angle_beta   90.00
_cell.angle_gamma   90.00
#
_symmetry.space_group_name_H-M   'P 1'
#
loop_
_entity.id
_entity.type
_entity.pdbx_description
1 polymer ?
#
loop_
_entity_poly.entity_id
_entity_poly.type
_entity_poly.pdbx_seq_one_letter_code
_entity_poly.pdbx_strand_id
1 'polypeptide(L)'
;MEVEGAVNITSNTSLTTKNLKMILEGVGKIDLDLKVEKLIVEIEGVGNIKLRGKCNYHKVTFEGLGNYDARDLLCRNAMVEASGLGKVRVHASEKFIGSTEGIGTIIYYGDPKYQEINSEGLGNIKSGNY
;
A
#
# COMPACT_ATOMS: atom_id res chain seq x y z
N MET A 1 -9.38 -0.14 -11.68
CA MET A 1 -8.29 0.10 -12.64
C MET A 1 -7.46 -1.15 -12.65
N GLU A 2 -7.37 -1.78 -13.81
CA GLU A 2 -6.64 -3.02 -14.03
C GLU A 2 -5.52 -2.69 -15.00
N VAL A 3 -4.33 -3.22 -14.72
CA VAL A 3 -3.09 -2.84 -15.39
C VAL A 3 -2.32 -4.10 -15.75
N GLU A 4 -2.38 -4.45 -17.03
CA GLU A 4 -1.63 -5.56 -17.64
C GLU A 4 -0.56 -5.00 -18.60
N GLY A 5 0.62 -5.63 -18.64
CA GLY A 5 1.76 -5.20 -19.46
C GLY A 5 2.70 -4.19 -18.78
N ALA A 6 3.48 -3.45 -19.57
CA ALA A 6 4.38 -2.40 -19.07
C ALA A 6 3.66 -1.04 -19.06
N VAL A 7 3.33 -0.50 -17.88
CA VAL A 7 2.42 0.65 -17.77
C VAL A 7 2.95 1.72 -16.82
N ASN A 8 2.83 3.00 -17.22
CA ASN A 8 3.14 4.15 -16.37
C ASN A 8 1.87 4.98 -16.17
N ILE A 9 1.41 5.12 -14.92
CA ILE A 9 0.22 5.87 -14.55
C ILE A 9 0.64 7.02 -13.64
N THR A 10 0.37 8.24 -14.07
CA THR A 10 0.65 9.44 -13.29
C THR A 10 -0.53 10.39 -13.37
N SER A 11 -0.78 11.13 -12.29
CA SER A 11 -1.78 12.19 -12.28
C SER A 11 -1.21 13.45 -11.66
N ASN A 12 -1.38 14.57 -12.35
CA ASN A 12 -1.00 15.90 -11.85
C ASN A 12 -2.09 16.53 -10.96
N THR A 13 -3.25 15.88 -10.85
CA THR A 13 -4.40 16.33 -10.05
C THR A 13 -4.89 15.23 -9.11
N SER A 14 -5.47 15.62 -7.97
CA SER A 14 -6.00 14.66 -7.00
C SER A 14 -7.21 13.91 -7.58
N LEU A 15 -7.15 12.59 -7.58
CA LEU A 15 -8.27 11.73 -7.97
C LEU A 15 -9.20 11.57 -6.76
N THR A 16 -10.42 12.09 -6.88
CA THR A 16 -11.44 12.01 -5.82
C THR A 16 -12.53 11.00 -6.20
N THR A 17 -12.71 9.96 -5.38
CA THR A 17 -13.78 8.96 -5.56
C THR A 17 -14.12 8.29 -4.24
N LYS A 18 -15.31 7.72 -4.08
CA LYS A 18 -15.63 6.93 -2.88
C LYS A 18 -14.79 5.65 -2.82
N ASN A 19 -14.79 4.87 -3.89
CA ASN A 19 -14.11 3.58 -3.94
C ASN A 19 -13.12 3.57 -5.09
N LEU A 20 -11.90 3.11 -4.84
CA LEU A 20 -10.88 2.88 -5.85
C LEU A 20 -10.27 1.49 -5.64
N LYS A 21 -10.28 0.68 -6.71
CA LYS A 21 -9.53 -0.58 -6.78
C LYS A 21 -8.44 -0.45 -7.84
N MET A 22 -7.21 -0.78 -7.49
CA MET A 22 -6.05 -0.84 -8.39
C MET A 22 -5.48 -2.25 -8.38
N ILE A 23 -5.26 -2.82 -9.56
CA ILE A 23 -4.66 -4.15 -9.74
C ILE A 23 -3.45 -3.97 -10.68
N LEU A 24 -2.28 -4.48 -10.27
CA LEU A 24 -1.05 -4.49 -11.07
C LEU A 24 -0.51 -5.91 -11.20
N GLU A 25 -0.65 -6.49 -12.40
CA GLU A 25 -0.17 -7.85 -12.72
C GLU A 25 1.14 -7.82 -13.54
N GLY A 26 1.39 -6.72 -14.26
CA GLY A 26 2.58 -6.54 -15.12
C GLY A 26 3.73 -5.76 -14.47
N VAL A 27 4.43 -4.97 -15.28
CA VAL A 27 5.49 -4.06 -14.80
C VAL A 27 4.93 -2.65 -14.77
N GLY A 28 4.93 -1.99 -13.61
CA GLY A 28 4.25 -0.69 -13.52
C GLY A 28 4.88 0.33 -12.60
N LYS A 29 4.75 1.60 -12.99
CA LYS A 29 4.96 2.74 -12.12
C LYS A 29 3.67 3.51 -11.95
N ILE A 30 3.24 3.71 -10.71
CA ILE A 30 2.01 4.46 -10.39
C ILE A 30 2.38 5.60 -9.44
N ASP A 31 2.03 6.83 -9.79
CA ASP A 31 2.22 8.02 -8.95
C ASP A 31 0.94 8.85 -8.91
N LEU A 32 0.20 8.78 -7.80
CA LEU A 32 -1.13 9.37 -7.68
C LEU A 32 -1.31 10.16 -6.37
N ASP A 33 -2.05 11.26 -6.48
CA ASP A 33 -2.66 11.97 -5.35
C ASP A 33 -4.13 11.53 -5.26
N LEU A 34 -4.55 11.03 -4.11
CA LEU A 34 -5.85 10.40 -3.89
C LEU A 34 -6.62 11.07 -2.76
N LYS A 35 -7.93 11.25 -2.96
CA LYS A 35 -8.90 11.54 -1.91
C LYS A 35 -10.04 10.52 -2.00
N VAL A 36 -9.93 9.45 -1.22
CA VAL A 36 -10.84 8.30 -1.34
C VAL A 36 -11.39 7.80 -0.01
N GLU A 37 -12.62 7.26 0.00
CA GLU A 37 -13.15 6.62 1.21
C GLU A 37 -12.51 5.24 1.40
N LYS A 38 -12.47 4.44 0.33
CA LYS A 38 -11.94 3.08 0.33
C LYS A 38 -10.97 2.88 -0.83
N LEU A 39 -9.75 2.45 -0.51
CA LEU A 39 -8.72 2.05 -1.44
C LEU A 39 -8.40 0.57 -1.26
N ILE A 40 -8.45 -0.19 -2.37
CA ILE A 40 -7.93 -1.56 -2.44
C ILE A 40 -6.84 -1.58 -3.51
N VAL A 41 -5.67 -2.11 -3.16
CA VAL A 41 -4.56 -2.29 -4.09
C VAL A 41 -4.08 -3.73 -4.06
N GLU A 42 -4.02 -4.37 -5.22
CA GLU A 42 -3.53 -5.72 -5.44
C GLU A 42 -2.33 -5.66 -6.39
N ILE A 43 -1.19 -6.24 -5.99
CA ILE A 43 0.08 -6.17 -6.72
C ILE A 43 0.68 -7.56 -6.82
N GLU A 44 0.61 -8.15 -8.00
CA GLU A 44 1.16 -9.47 -8.32
C GLU A 44 2.44 -9.35 -9.18
N GLY A 45 2.58 -8.24 -9.91
CA GLY A 45 3.70 -8.00 -10.82
C GLY A 45 4.91 -7.27 -10.22
N VAL A 46 5.65 -6.55 -11.06
CA VAL A 46 6.82 -5.74 -10.65
C VAL A 46 6.44 -4.27 -10.60
N GLY A 47 6.39 -3.68 -9.41
CA GLY A 47 5.77 -2.38 -9.22
C GLY A 47 6.60 -1.37 -8.42
N ASN A 48 6.60 -0.12 -8.86
CA ASN A 48 6.92 1.02 -8.00
C ASN A 48 5.72 1.97 -7.92
N ILE A 49 5.02 1.92 -6.80
CA ILE A 49 3.78 2.64 -6.58
C ILE A 49 4.02 3.68 -5.50
N LYS A 50 3.67 4.95 -5.76
CA LYS A 50 3.73 6.06 -4.82
C LYS A 50 2.35 6.72 -4.72
N LEU A 51 1.76 6.70 -3.53
CA LEU A 51 0.46 7.30 -3.28
C LEU A 51 0.56 8.36 -2.18
N ARG A 52 -0.15 9.46 -2.36
CA ARG A 52 -0.27 10.55 -1.39
C ARG A 52 -1.71 11.03 -1.27
N GLY A 53 -2.03 11.78 -0.22
CA GLY A 53 -3.34 12.41 -0.03
C GLY A 53 -4.06 11.90 1.21
N LYS A 54 -5.35 11.57 1.10
CA LYS A 54 -6.19 11.14 2.24
C LYS A 54 -7.03 9.92 1.91
N CYS A 55 -7.17 9.03 2.89
CA CYS A 55 -8.16 7.96 2.81
C CYS A 55 -8.81 7.58 4.14
N ASN A 56 -9.93 6.85 4.12
CA ASN A 56 -10.53 6.30 5.34
C ASN A 56 -10.16 4.83 5.56
N TYR A 57 -10.16 4.02 4.50
CA TYR A 57 -9.78 2.62 4.55
C TYR A 57 -8.84 2.27 3.40
N HIS A 58 -7.75 1.58 3.72
CA HIS A 58 -6.75 1.14 2.77
C HIS A 58 -6.44 -0.34 2.98
N LYS A 59 -6.68 -1.17 1.96
CA LYS A 59 -6.19 -2.55 1.91
C LYS A 59 -5.14 -2.69 0.82
N VAL A 60 -4.02 -3.33 1.16
CA VAL A 60 -2.95 -3.68 0.22
C VAL A 60 -2.69 -5.17 0.30
N THR A 61 -2.72 -5.85 -0.84
CA THR A 61 -2.24 -7.22 -1.02
C THR A 61 -1.04 -7.16 -1.96
N PHE A 62 0.14 -7.54 -1.46
CA PHE A 62 1.42 -7.45 -2.16
C PHE A 62 2.07 -8.83 -2.29
N GLU A 63 2.01 -9.39 -3.49
CA GLU A 63 2.54 -10.72 -3.82
C GLU A 63 3.71 -10.64 -4.81
N GLY A 64 3.88 -9.48 -5.45
CA GLY A 64 4.89 -9.23 -6.46
C GLY A 64 6.26 -8.76 -5.95
N LEU A 65 6.97 -8.04 -6.81
CA LEU A 65 8.31 -7.49 -6.55
C LEU A 65 8.32 -5.97 -6.62
N GLY A 66 8.98 -5.31 -5.66
CA GLY A 66 9.25 -3.87 -5.76
C GLY A 66 8.89 -3.07 -4.52
N ASN A 67 8.31 -1.89 -4.73
CA ASN A 67 8.13 -0.89 -3.68
C ASN A 67 6.75 -0.24 -3.76
N TYR A 68 5.99 -0.36 -2.68
CA TYR A 68 4.74 0.34 -2.46
C TYR A 68 4.95 1.42 -1.40
N ASP A 69 4.84 2.68 -1.78
CA ASP A 69 5.07 3.84 -0.92
C ASP A 69 3.82 4.71 -0.79
N ALA A 70 3.02 4.40 0.22
CA ALA A 70 1.83 5.16 0.61
C ALA A 70 2.01 5.81 1.98
N ARG A 71 3.25 6.17 2.36
CA ARG A 71 3.52 6.86 3.64
C ARG A 71 2.86 8.24 3.71
N ASP A 72 2.66 8.89 2.56
CA ASP A 72 2.06 10.23 2.45
C ASP A 72 0.55 10.16 2.17
N LEU A 73 -0.04 8.96 2.12
CA LEU A 73 -1.48 8.75 2.01
C LEU A 73 -2.07 8.60 3.40
N LEU A 74 -2.51 9.72 3.99
CA LEU A 74 -2.99 9.79 5.36
C LEU A 74 -4.31 9.03 5.52
N CYS A 75 -4.23 7.78 5.97
CA CYS A 75 -5.39 6.91 6.13
C CYS A 75 -5.78 6.70 7.59
N ARG A 76 -7.08 6.54 7.87
CA ARG A 76 -7.53 6.17 9.22
C ARG A 76 -7.20 4.71 9.54
N ASN A 77 -7.53 3.81 8.62
CA ASN A 77 -7.29 2.38 8.77
C ASN A 77 -6.45 1.86 7.60
N ALA A 78 -5.44 1.06 7.90
CA ALA A 78 -4.63 0.36 6.91
C ALA A 78 -4.54 -1.14 7.25
N MET A 79 -4.72 -1.97 6.23
CA MET A 79 -4.54 -3.42 6.27
C MET A 79 -3.55 -3.82 5.17
N VAL A 80 -2.51 -4.56 5.54
CA VAL A 80 -1.46 -4.98 4.60
C VAL A 80 -1.25 -6.49 4.73
N GLU A 81 -1.30 -7.18 3.61
CA GLU A 81 -0.90 -8.58 3.45
C GLU A 81 0.27 -8.60 2.45
N ALA A 82 1.44 -9.10 2.85
CA ALA A 82 2.62 -9.11 1.99
C ALA A 82 3.34 -10.47 1.99
N SER A 83 3.26 -11.18 0.87
CA SER A 83 3.95 -12.45 0.60
C SER A 83 5.12 -12.30 -0.39
N GLY A 84 5.17 -11.19 -1.14
CA GLY A 84 6.21 -10.91 -2.14
C GLY A 84 7.56 -10.43 -1.60
N LEU A 85 8.43 -9.96 -2.51
CA LEU A 85 9.74 -9.37 -2.16
C LEU A 85 9.71 -7.86 -2.39
N GLY A 86 9.79 -7.09 -1.31
CA GLY A 86 9.70 -5.65 -1.45
C GLY A 86 9.56 -4.89 -0.16
N LYS A 87 9.23 -3.61 -0.31
CA LYS A 87 8.91 -2.73 0.81
C LYS A 87 7.52 -2.16 0.62
N VAL A 88 6.68 -2.32 1.64
CA VAL A 88 5.33 -1.76 1.68
C VAL A 88 5.28 -0.72 2.79
N ARG A 89 5.01 0.53 2.44
CA ARG A 89 4.87 1.65 3.38
C ARG A 89 3.44 2.14 3.35
N VAL A 90 2.80 2.23 4.52
CA VAL A 90 1.43 2.73 4.68
C VAL A 90 1.34 3.66 5.87
N HIS A 91 0.35 4.55 5.89
CA HIS A 91 0.01 5.37 7.06
C HIS A 91 -1.31 4.89 7.66
N ALA A 92 -1.40 4.80 8.99
CA ALA A 92 -2.65 4.59 9.71
C ALA A 92 -2.72 5.49 10.96
N SER A 93 -3.86 6.15 11.18
CA SER A 93 -4.08 6.99 12.37
C SER A 93 -4.97 6.36 13.45
N GLU A 94 -5.71 5.30 13.13
CA GLU A 94 -6.63 4.64 14.08
C GLU A 94 -6.33 3.14 14.18
N LYS A 95 -6.25 2.44 13.05
CA LYS A 95 -6.07 0.98 13.01
C LYS A 95 -5.03 0.56 11.98
N PHE A 96 -4.05 -0.22 12.40
CA PHE A 96 -3.14 -0.94 11.52
C PHE A 96 -3.27 -2.45 11.71
N ILE A 97 -3.40 -3.18 10.61
CA ILE A 97 -3.22 -4.64 10.57
C ILE A 97 -2.15 -4.94 9.53
N GLY A 98 -1.11 -5.66 9.92
CA GLY A 98 -0.06 -6.11 9.00
C GLY A 98 0.19 -7.61 9.13
N SER A 99 0.18 -8.31 8.00
CA SER A 99 0.64 -9.70 7.89
C SER A 99 1.73 -9.80 6.84
N THR A 100 2.83 -10.49 7.15
CA THR A 100 3.84 -10.85 6.15
C THR A 100 4.27 -12.30 6.31
N GLU A 101 4.41 -12.98 5.17
CA GLU A 101 4.89 -14.39 5.09
C GLU A 101 6.13 -14.52 4.19
N GLY A 102 6.50 -13.45 3.47
CA GLY A 102 7.60 -13.42 2.51
C GLY A 102 8.96 -13.00 3.10
N ILE A 103 9.77 -12.33 2.29
CA ILE A 103 11.07 -11.73 2.69
C ILE A 103 10.98 -10.18 2.70
N GLY A 104 9.78 -9.65 2.47
CA GLY A 104 9.53 -8.21 2.40
C GLY A 104 9.56 -7.50 3.75
N THR A 105 9.52 -6.17 3.71
CA THR A 105 9.36 -5.33 4.91
C THR A 105 8.09 -4.51 4.80
N ILE A 106 7.22 -4.59 5.80
CA ILE A 106 6.11 -3.65 5.99
C ILE A 106 6.55 -2.57 6.98
N ILE A 107 6.38 -1.31 6.60
CA ILE A 107 6.62 -0.17 7.48
C ILE A 107 5.32 0.61 7.60
N TYR A 108 4.75 0.66 8.80
CA TYR A 108 3.59 1.49 9.06
C TYR A 108 4.00 2.80 9.70
N TYR A 109 3.32 3.87 9.30
CA TYR A 109 3.53 5.23 9.76
C TYR A 109 2.28 5.76 10.46
N GLY A 110 2.44 6.81 11.25
CA GLY A 110 1.40 7.36 12.11
C GLY A 110 1.43 6.76 13.51
N ASP A 111 0.37 7.00 14.28
CA ASP A 111 0.22 6.49 15.64
C ASP A 111 -1.16 5.80 15.80
N PRO A 112 -1.35 4.61 15.18
CA PRO A 112 -2.63 3.93 15.23
C PRO A 112 -2.88 3.37 16.64
N LYS A 113 -4.07 3.67 17.17
CA LYS A 113 -4.53 3.24 18.50
C LYS A 113 -4.66 1.72 18.63
N TYR A 114 -4.91 1.03 17.52
CA TYR A 114 -4.97 -0.43 17.46
C TYR A 114 -3.99 -0.96 16.42
N GLN A 115 -3.24 -1.99 16.81
CA GLN A 115 -2.25 -2.65 15.97
C GLN A 115 -2.37 -4.16 16.12
N GLU A 116 -2.42 -4.86 15.00
CA GLU A 116 -2.29 -6.31 14.93
C GLU A 116 -1.20 -6.64 13.91
N ILE A 117 -0.20 -7.41 14.34
CA ILE A 117 0.99 -7.69 13.54
C ILE A 117 1.23 -9.19 13.56
N ASN A 118 1.19 -9.81 12.39
CA ASN A 118 1.66 -11.17 12.17
C ASN A 118 2.87 -11.14 11.23
N SER A 119 3.97 -11.76 11.65
CA SER A 119 5.20 -11.84 10.86
C SER A 119 5.68 -13.27 10.89
N GLU A 120 5.40 -13.98 9.80
CA GLU A 120 5.84 -15.34 9.55
C GLU A 120 6.91 -15.31 8.44
N GLY A 121 7.82 -16.28 8.43
CA GLY A 121 8.93 -16.29 7.47
C GLY A 121 10.08 -15.34 7.81
N LEU A 122 10.69 -14.73 6.79
CA LEU A 122 11.89 -13.88 6.92
C LEU A 122 11.57 -12.38 6.81
N GLY A 123 10.31 -12.03 6.62
CA GLY A 123 9.83 -10.66 6.55
C GLY A 123 9.85 -9.96 7.90
N ASN A 124 9.70 -8.63 7.87
CA ASN A 124 9.66 -7.83 9.09
C ASN A 124 8.60 -6.73 9.00
N ILE A 125 7.93 -6.47 10.12
CA ILE A 125 6.95 -5.40 10.25
C ILE A 125 7.42 -4.44 11.35
N LYS A 126 7.54 -3.15 11.03
CA LYS A 126 8.01 -2.14 11.99
C LYS A 126 7.32 -0.80 11.81
N SER A 127 7.34 0.01 12.86
CA SER A 127 6.98 1.43 12.75
C SER A 127 8.05 2.21 11.99
N GLY A 128 7.61 3.21 11.23
CA GLY A 128 8.46 4.19 10.57
C GLY A 128 8.55 5.49 11.37
N ASN A 129 9.74 6.09 11.43
CA ASN A 129 9.93 7.43 11.95
C ASN A 129 9.69 8.46 10.84
N TYR A 130 9.05 9.59 11.18
CA TYR A 130 8.97 10.79 10.32
C TYR A 130 10.05 11.79 10.71
#